data_AF-A0A960H7E7-F1
#
_entry.id   AF-A0A960H7E7-F1
#
_cell.length_a   1.000
_cell.length_b   1.000
_cell.length_c   1.000
_cell.angle_alpha   90.00
_cell.angle_beta   90.00
_cell.angle_gamma   90.00
#
_symmetry.space_group_name_H-M   'P 1'
#
loop_
_entity.id
_entity.type
_entity.pdbx_description
1 polymer ?
#
loop_
_entity_poly.entity_id
_entity_poly.type
_entity_poly.pdbx_seq_one_letter_code
_entity_poly.pdbx_strand_id
1 'polypeptide(L)' 'GQTVVKHGVTIASPLNLPATMPEHASELYSKNLTSLLELLIKDGALAPDFDDEVVSASCVTREVQN' A
#
# COMPACT_ATOMS: atom_id res chain seq x y z
N GLY A 1 19.79 5.48 -4.40
CA GLY A 1 20.11 4.10 -4.77
C GLY A 1 20.64 4.16 -6.17
N GLN A 2 21.92 3.85 -6.33
CA GLN A 2 22.60 3.88 -7.62
C GLN A 2 23.22 2.51 -7.83
N THR A 3 23.20 2.05 -9.07
CA THR A 3 23.89 0.81 -9.43
C THR A 3 25.38 1.11 -9.58
N VAL A 4 26.23 0.45 -8.80
CA VAL A 4 27.69 0.63 -8.83
C VAL A 4 28.39 -0.70 -9.10
N VAL A 5 29.54 -0.66 -9.78
CA VAL A 5 30.40 -1.85 -9.96
C VAL A 5 31.60 -1.72 -9.05
N LYS A 6 31.84 -2.72 -8.18
CA LYS A 6 32.98 -2.76 -7.27
C LYS A 6 33.64 -4.14 -7.35
N HIS A 7 34.94 -4.18 -7.64
CA HIS A 7 35.71 -5.43 -7.82
C HIS A 7 35.08 -6.43 -8.80
N GLY A 8 34.47 -5.94 -9.90
CA GLY A 8 33.79 -6.78 -10.89
C GLY A 8 32.39 -7.25 -10.49
N VAL A 9 31.88 -6.86 -9.32
CA VAL A 9 30.52 -7.16 -8.85
C VAL A 9 29.62 -5.96 -9.03
N THR A 10 28.46 -6.16 -9.66
CA THR A 10 27.41 -5.15 -9.82
C THR A 10 26.53 -5.12 -8.57
N ILE A 11 26.50 -3.99 -7.88
CA ILE A 11 25.64 -3.71 -6.74
C ILE A 11 24.48 -2.85 -7.25
N ALA A 12 23.31 -3.44 -7.48
CA ALA A 12 22.11 -2.73 -7.92
C ALA A 12 21.25 -2.31 -6.73
N SER A 13 20.92 -1.02 -6.65
CA SER A 13 20.06 -0.45 -5.59
C SER A 13 18.97 0.46 -6.20
N PRO A 14 18.00 -0.10 -6.96
CA PRO A 14 16.86 0.66 -7.45
C PRO A 14 15.98 1.08 -6.27
N LEU A 15 15.68 2.38 -6.15
CA LEU A 15 14.90 2.92 -5.02
C LEU A 15 13.38 2.79 -5.18
N ASN A 16 12.90 2.66 -6.42
CA ASN A 16 11.49 2.55 -6.75
C ASN A 16 11.32 1.61 -7.94
N LEU A 17 11.55 0.32 -7.69
CA LEU A 17 11.42 -0.72 -8.70
C LEU A 17 9.98 -0.87 -9.24
N PRO A 18 8.89 -0.67 -8.45
CA PRO A 18 7.54 -0.68 -9.01
C PRO A 18 7.30 0.37 -10.10
N ALA A 19 7.96 1.53 -10.03
CA ALA A 19 7.87 2.55 -11.06
C ALA A 19 8.47 2.13 -12.41
N THR A 20 9.29 1.08 -12.47
CA THR A 20 9.82 0.56 -13.74
C THR A 20 8.82 -0.32 -14.49
N MET A 21 7.69 -0.69 -13.86
CA MET A 21 6.57 -1.42 -14.48
C MET A 21 5.23 -0.80 -14.03
N PRO A 22 4.93 0.44 -14.45
CA PRO A 22 3.89 1.26 -13.85
C PRO A 22 2.48 0.72 -14.07
N GLU A 23 2.21 0.07 -15.20
CA GLU A 23 0.88 -0.44 -15.55
C GLU A 23 0.42 -1.55 -14.59
N HIS A 24 1.19 -2.64 -14.50
CA HIS A 24 0.87 -3.76 -13.61
C HIS A 24 0.98 -3.38 -12.13
N ALA A 25 1.92 -2.51 -11.75
CA ALA A 25 2.00 -2.01 -10.39
C ALA A 25 0.75 -1.21 -10.00
N SER A 26 0.25 -0.35 -10.89
CA SER A 26 -0.97 0.42 -10.65
C SER A 26 -2.22 -0.46 -10.62
N GLU A 27 -2.29 -1.49 -11.48
CA GLU A 27 -3.40 -2.45 -11.50
C GLU A 27 -3.50 -3.23 -10.17
N LEU A 28 -2.38 -3.80 -9.71
CA LEU A 28 -2.34 -4.54 -8.44
C LEU A 28 -2.62 -3.62 -7.25
N TYR A 29 -2.09 -2.39 -7.27
CA TYR A 29 -2.35 -1.41 -6.22
C TYR A 29 -3.83 -1.00 -6.18
N SER A 30 -4.45 -0.77 -7.35
CA SER A 30 -5.87 -0.42 -7.45
C SER A 30 -6.76 -1.54 -6.91
N LYS A 31 -6.44 -2.82 -7.21
CA LYS A 31 -7.16 -3.97 -6.66
C LYS A 31 -7.10 -3.99 -5.13
N ASN A 32 -5.91 -3.79 -4.56
CA ASN A 32 -5.75 -3.74 -3.10
C ASN A 32 -6.56 -2.59 -2.47
N LEU A 33 -6.59 -1.43 -3.12
CA LEU A 33 -7.36 -0.29 -2.63
C LEU A 33 -8.87 -0.55 -2.71
N THR A 34 -9.36 -1.16 -3.79
CA THR A 34 -10.76 -1.54 -3.94
C THR A 34 -11.19 -2.52 -2.86
N SER A 35 -10.40 -3.56 -2.58
CA SER A 35 -10.71 -4.51 -1.50
C SER A 35 -10.76 -3.86 -0.12
N LEU A 36 -9.89 -2.86 0.14
CA LEU A 36 -9.99 -2.08 1.37
C LEU A 36 -11.26 -1.22 1.40
N LEU A 37 -11.63 -0.59 0.29
CA LEU A 37 -12.85 0.22 0.18
C LEU A 37 -14.12 -0.61 0.38
N GLU A 38 -14.14 -1.87 -0.07
CA GLU A 38 -15.24 -2.80 0.17
C GLU A 38 -15.48 -3.07 1.67
N LEU A 39 -14.42 -3.03 2.50
CA LEU A 39 -14.53 -3.16 3.95
C LEU A 39 -15.00 -1.84 4.61
N LEU A 40 -14.67 -0.70 4.01
CA LEU A 40 -14.97 0.63 4.57
C LEU A 40 -16.35 1.17 4.19
N ILE A 41 -16.92 0.69 3.07
CA ILE A 41 -18.20 1.16 2.55
C ILE A 41 -19.29 0.17 2.90
N LYS A 42 -20.34 0.66 3.57
CA LYS A 42 -21.55 -0.10 3.86
C LYS A 42 -22.74 0.67 3.33
N ASP A 43 -23.57 0.00 2.53
CA ASP A 43 -24.79 0.57 1.93
C ASP A 43 -24.54 1.88 1.13
N GLY A 44 -23.38 1.97 0.46
CA GLY A 44 -22.99 3.13 -0.33
C GLY A 44 -22.54 4.35 0.48
N ALA A 45 -22.47 4.23 1.81
CA ALA A 45 -21.91 5.23 2.70
C ALA A 45 -20.59 4.76 3.29
N LEU A 46 -19.69 5.71 3.57
CA LEU A 46 -18.48 5.42 4.34
C LEU A 46 -18.89 5.10 5.77
N ALA A 47 -18.74 3.84 6.16
CA ALA A 47 -19.09 3.33 7.48
C ALA A 47 -18.02 2.33 7.95
N PRO A 48 -16.81 2.81 8.29
CA PRO A 48 -15.71 1.95 8.70
C PRO A 48 -16.07 1.20 9.98
N ASP A 49 -16.02 -0.13 9.92
CA ASP A 49 -16.13 -0.97 11.10
C ASP A 49 -14.75 -1.07 11.76
N PHE A 50 -14.59 -0.47 12.94
CA PHE A 50 -13.31 -0.50 13.65
C PHE A 50 -13.17 -1.69 14.61
N ASP A 51 -14.18 -2.56 14.69
CA ASP A 51 -14.04 -3.87 15.32
C ASP A 51 -13.34 -4.86 14.36
N ASP A 52 -13.29 -4.54 13.06
CA ASP A 52 -12.48 -5.23 12.06
C ASP A 52 -10.99 -4.92 12.26
N GLU A 53 -10.18 -5.97 12.41
CA GLU A 53 -8.74 -5.88 12.66
C GLU A 53 -7.99 -5.15 11.52
N VAL A 54 -8.40 -5.34 10.27
CA VAL A 54 -7.77 -4.73 9.09
C VAL A 54 -8.03 -3.23 9.07
N VAL A 55 -9.27 -2.81 9.33
CA VAL A 55 -9.65 -1.39 9.37
C VAL A 55 -9.01 -0.69 10.57
N SER A 56 -9.00 -1.35 11.74
CA SER A 56 -8.39 -0.81 12.96
C SER A 56 -6.87 -0.65 12.83
N ALA A 57 -6.16 -1.66 12.31
CA ALA A 57 -4.70 -1.63 12.17
C ALA A 57 -4.22 -0.69 11.04
N SER A 58 -5.03 -0.47 10.00
CA SER A 58 -4.67 0.41 8.89
C SER A 58 -4.99 1.89 9.16
N CYS A 59 -5.87 2.19 10.12
CA CYS A 59 -6.25 3.57 10.45
C CYS A 59 -5.26 4.24 11.41
N VAL A 60 -4.52 5.24 10.90
CA VAL A 60 -3.48 5.95 11.67
C VAL A 60 -3.94 7.28 12.30
N THR A 61 -5.12 7.77 11.95
CA THR A 61 -5.63 9.10 12.36
C THR A 61 -6.78 9.05 13.35
N ARG A 62 -7.23 7.87 13.78
CA ARG A 62 -8.30 7.74 14.77
C ARG A 62 -7.76 8.12 16.15
N GLU A 63 -8.35 9.15 16.77
CA GLU A 63 -8.12 9.44 18.18
C GLU A 63 -8.85 8.39 19.03
N VAL A 64 -8.09 7.59 19.77
CA VAL A 64 -8.64 6.72 20.81
C VAL A 64 -8.86 7.61 22.03
N GLN A 65 -10.09 8.09 22.21
CA GLN A 65 -10.48 8.78 23.44
C GLN A 65 -10.38 7.78 24.61
N ASN A 66 -9.37 7.97 25.45
CA ASN A 66 -9.27 7.36 26.78
C ASN A 66 -10.13 8.13 27.78
#